data_AF-A0A3M1WB30-F1
#
_entry.id   AF-A0A3M1WB30-F1
#
_cell.length_a   1.000
_cell.length_b   1.000
_cell.length_c   1.000
_cell.angle_alpha   90.00
_cell.angle_beta   90.00
_cell.angle_gamma   90.00
#
_symmetry.space_group_name_H-M   'P 1'
#
loop_
_entity.id
_entity.type
_entity.pdbx_description
1 polymer ?
#
loop_
_entity_poly.entity_id
_entity_poly.type
_entity_poly.pdbx_seq_one_letter_code
_entity_poly.pdbx_strand_id
1 'polypeptide(L)'
;MREMRKPTMSDHHEKLMDYLYQELSPEEARRFEDHLGTCEMCQKDLADFRQLREALAAWNIEEVPHISLTIDGSPSRHWFALWKAFPIWLRLTTTAAAALLILALFNVQMSYRPQEGFRFSASLWPRAELPAVEQPQPEPVGLTEEQVAALIRAAIAQAQQQTSERMTAEIEALAAKLRSENERLLVQMADTLRQEQEERLAELEDQLGQPSTVSTLAELFWEEPNSGY
;
A
#
# COMPACT_ATOMS: atom_id res chain seq x y z
N MET A 1 21.51 -34.53 34.67
CA MET A 1 22.68 -33.71 34.28
C MET A 1 22.33 -33.05 32.95
N ARG A 2 22.14 -31.73 32.92
CA ARG A 2 21.89 -31.00 31.66
C ARG A 2 23.25 -30.74 31.00
N GLU A 3 23.44 -31.27 29.81
CA GLU A 3 24.59 -30.95 28.97
C GLU A 3 24.59 -29.44 28.69
N MET A 4 25.60 -28.73 29.19
CA MET A 4 25.86 -27.34 28.79
C MET A 4 26.42 -27.38 27.37
N ARG A 5 25.53 -27.30 26.38
CA ARG A 5 25.91 -27.09 24.97
C ARG A 5 26.68 -25.77 24.90
N LYS A 6 27.94 -25.84 24.49
CA LYS A 6 28.74 -24.64 24.21
C LYS A 6 28.06 -23.89 23.06
N PRO A 7 27.74 -22.59 23.23
CA PRO A 7 27.16 -21.82 22.15
C PRO A 7 28.10 -21.84 20.94
N THR A 8 27.54 -22.15 19.79
CA THR A 8 28.25 -22.12 18.51
C THR A 8 28.35 -20.68 18.02
N MET A 9 29.26 -20.38 17.09
CA MET A 9 29.44 -19.03 16.54
C MET A 9 28.14 -18.39 16.02
N SER A 10 27.20 -19.20 15.54
CA SER A 10 25.86 -18.78 15.09
C SER A 10 25.00 -18.24 16.24
N ASP A 11 25.09 -18.84 17.43
CA ASP A 11 24.26 -18.49 18.58
C ASP A 11 24.64 -17.12 19.18
N HIS A 12 25.88 -16.68 18.94
CA HIS A 12 26.36 -15.37 19.40
C HIS A 12 25.94 -14.23 18.47
N HIS A 13 25.79 -14.51 17.16
CA HIS A 13 25.31 -13.54 16.19
C HIS A 13 23.82 -13.25 16.37
N GLU A 14 23.01 -14.27 16.63
CA GLU A 14 21.58 -14.11 16.95
C GLU A 14 21.41 -13.23 18.20
N LYS A 15 22.13 -13.54 19.28
CA LYS A 15 22.10 -12.74 20.51
C LYS A 15 22.61 -11.30 20.34
N LEU A 16 23.52 -11.06 19.42
CA LEU A 16 23.98 -9.71 19.09
C LEU A 16 22.85 -8.88 18.46
N MET A 17 22.07 -9.49 17.57
CA MET A 17 20.91 -8.84 16.94
C MET A 17 19.82 -8.57 17.99
N ASP A 18 19.48 -9.55 18.81
CA ASP A 18 18.51 -9.39 19.90
C ASP A 18 18.93 -8.29 20.88
N TYR A 19 20.24 -8.20 21.18
CA TYR A 19 20.80 -7.13 22.02
C TYR A 19 20.67 -5.75 21.36
N LEU A 20 20.97 -5.63 20.05
CA LEU A 20 20.85 -4.38 19.30
C LEU A 20 19.41 -3.87 19.20
N TYR A 21 18.44 -4.78 19.08
CA TYR A 21 17.01 -4.47 19.04
C TYR A 21 16.35 -4.38 20.42
N GLN A 22 17.10 -4.60 21.51
CA GLN A 22 16.62 -4.60 22.89
C GLN A 22 15.55 -5.67 23.18
N GLU A 23 15.65 -6.81 22.50
CA GLU A 23 14.74 -7.96 22.66
C GLU A 23 15.21 -8.95 23.74
N LEU A 24 16.47 -8.84 24.20
CA LEU A 24 16.99 -9.64 25.31
C LEU A 24 16.35 -9.25 26.64
N SER A 25 16.10 -10.25 27.49
CA SER A 25 15.73 -10.00 28.89
C SER A 25 16.90 -9.33 29.64
N PRO A 26 16.64 -8.58 30.74
CA PRO A 26 17.69 -7.89 31.49
C PRO A 26 18.79 -8.81 32.02
N GLU A 27 18.46 -10.07 32.34
CA GLU A 27 19.45 -11.06 32.79
C GLU A 27 20.32 -11.57 31.64
N GLU A 28 19.75 -11.75 30.46
CA GLU A 28 20.47 -12.18 29.26
C GLU A 28 21.36 -11.08 28.71
N ALA A 29 20.88 -9.82 28.72
CA ALA A 29 21.67 -8.66 28.34
C ALA A 29 22.95 -8.55 29.18
N ARG A 30 22.86 -8.69 30.52
CA ARG A 30 24.04 -8.66 31.40
C ARG A 30 25.03 -9.79 31.08
N ARG A 31 24.54 -11.01 30.85
CA ARG A 31 25.41 -12.14 30.46
C ARG A 31 26.06 -11.91 29.11
N PHE A 32 25.37 -11.24 28.19
CA PHE A 32 25.91 -10.88 26.89
C PHE A 32 26.94 -9.75 27.00
N GLU A 33 26.73 -8.76 27.87
CA GLU A 33 27.71 -7.72 28.22
C GLU A 33 28.99 -8.31 28.83
N ASP A 34 28.86 -9.28 29.74
CA ASP A 34 30.01 -10.02 30.29
C ASP A 34 30.78 -10.75 29.17
N HIS A 35 30.07 -11.33 28.21
CA HIS A 35 30.68 -11.96 27.03
C HIS A 35 31.37 -10.94 26.13
N LEU A 36 30.73 -9.79 25.87
CA LEU A 36 31.34 -8.68 25.13
C LEU A 36 32.64 -8.23 25.80
N GLY A 37 32.74 -8.23 27.13
CA GLY A 37 33.98 -7.90 27.84
C GLY A 37 35.16 -8.86 27.59
N THR A 38 34.92 -10.05 27.05
CA THR A 38 35.94 -11.10 26.87
C THR A 38 36.15 -11.52 25.41
N CYS A 39 35.23 -11.19 24.50
CA CYS A 39 35.25 -11.62 23.11
C CYS A 39 35.50 -10.44 22.15
N GLU A 40 36.73 -10.31 21.64
CA GLU A 40 37.11 -9.24 20.69
C GLU A 40 36.28 -9.26 19.39
N MET A 41 35.91 -10.45 18.90
CA MET A 41 35.11 -10.59 17.69
C MET A 41 33.72 -9.97 17.85
N CYS A 42 33.01 -10.28 18.96
CA CYS A 42 31.70 -9.70 19.22
C CYS A 42 31.77 -8.20 19.52
N GLN A 43 32.86 -7.71 20.11
CA GLN A 43 33.09 -6.26 20.26
C GLN A 43 33.23 -5.58 18.89
N LYS A 44 34.00 -6.19 17.98
CA LYS A 44 34.18 -5.68 16.62
C LYS A 44 32.85 -5.65 15.86
N ASP A 45 32.10 -6.73 15.87
CA ASP A 45 30.80 -6.80 15.18
C ASP A 45 29.84 -5.72 15.72
N LEU A 46 29.78 -5.54 17.04
CA LEU A 46 28.97 -4.48 17.66
C LEU A 46 29.40 -3.06 17.22
N ALA A 47 30.71 -2.83 17.10
CA ALA A 47 31.23 -1.54 16.63
C ALA A 47 30.90 -1.30 15.15
N ASP A 48 31.07 -2.32 14.29
CA ASP A 48 30.75 -2.26 12.87
C ASP A 48 29.25 -1.96 12.65
N PHE A 49 28.35 -2.58 13.43
CA PHE A 49 26.91 -2.27 13.39
C PHE A 49 26.57 -0.85 13.85
N ARG A 50 27.24 -0.33 14.89
CA ARG A 50 27.05 1.06 15.34
C ARG A 50 27.47 2.05 14.28
N GLN A 51 28.61 1.82 13.64
CA GLN A 51 29.10 2.63 12.53
C GLN A 51 28.13 2.61 11.35
N LEU A 52 27.59 1.44 10.99
CA LEU A 52 26.57 1.34 9.94
C LEU A 52 25.32 2.14 10.29
N ARG A 53 24.84 2.07 11.54
CA ARG A 53 23.67 2.83 12.00
C ARG A 53 23.91 4.34 11.94
N GLU A 54 25.10 4.79 12.33
CA GLU A 54 25.49 6.20 12.20
C GLU A 54 25.56 6.64 10.74
N ALA A 55 26.13 5.82 9.86
CA ALA A 55 26.19 6.09 8.42
C ALA A 55 24.78 6.17 7.79
N LEU A 56 23.88 5.25 8.16
CA LEU A 56 22.49 5.27 7.73
C LEU A 56 21.71 6.46 8.30
N ALA A 57 21.98 6.87 9.54
CA ALA A 57 21.37 8.07 10.12
C ALA A 57 21.88 9.35 9.46
N ALA A 58 23.13 9.37 8.99
CA ALA A 58 23.72 10.48 8.24
C ALA A 58 23.22 10.53 6.78
N TRP A 59 22.65 9.44 6.26
CA TRP A 59 21.85 9.48 5.03
C TRP A 59 20.53 10.21 5.32
N ASN A 60 20.63 11.54 5.32
CA ASN A 60 19.50 12.44 5.29
C ASN A 60 18.86 12.31 3.90
N ILE A 61 17.91 11.39 3.76
CA ILE A 61 16.99 11.40 2.61
C ILE A 61 16.16 12.65 2.81
N GLU A 62 16.47 13.70 2.03
CA GLU A 62 15.65 14.90 1.88
C GLU A 62 14.18 14.48 1.95
N GLU A 63 13.47 14.94 2.99
CA GLU A 63 12.19 14.39 3.44
C GLU A 63 11.26 14.11 2.25
N VAL A 64 11.16 12.83 1.85
CA VAL A 64 10.00 12.40 1.07
C VAL A 64 8.83 12.72 1.99
N PRO A 65 7.86 13.57 1.59
CA PRO A 65 6.82 14.05 2.48
C PRO A 65 6.15 12.83 3.10
N HIS A 66 6.45 12.58 4.37
CA HIS A 66 5.82 11.52 5.13
C HIS A 66 4.41 12.00 5.38
N ILE A 67 3.51 11.69 4.44
CA ILE A 67 2.08 11.79 4.63
C ILE A 67 1.73 10.73 5.69
N SER A 68 1.97 11.07 6.95
CA SER A 68 1.41 10.35 8.08
C SER A 68 -0.08 10.65 8.08
N LEU A 69 -0.85 9.77 7.41
CA LEU A 69 -2.29 9.71 7.62
C LEU A 69 -2.50 9.19 9.04
N THR A 70 -2.38 10.06 10.03
CA THR A 70 -2.91 9.80 11.37
C THR A 70 -4.42 9.77 11.23
N ILE A 71 -4.97 8.58 11.00
CA ILE A 71 -6.40 8.34 11.16
C ILE A 71 -6.65 8.41 12.67
N ASP A 72 -6.84 9.62 13.18
CA ASP A 72 -7.27 9.83 14.56
C ASP A 72 -8.61 9.10 14.75
N GLY A 73 -8.54 8.04 15.53
CA GLY A 73 -9.65 7.16 15.80
C GLY A 73 -10.73 7.87 16.61
N SER A 74 -11.85 8.22 15.96
CA SER A 74 -13.20 8.09 16.53
C SER A 74 -14.26 8.36 15.43
N PRO A 75 -14.47 7.42 14.49
CA PRO A 75 -15.45 7.57 13.40
C PRO A 75 -16.91 7.68 13.92
N SER A 76 -17.18 7.29 15.17
CA SER A 76 -18.53 7.25 15.74
C SER A 76 -19.14 8.64 15.97
N ARG A 77 -18.33 9.64 16.35
CA ARG A 77 -18.86 10.96 16.76
C ARG A 77 -19.25 11.83 15.55
N HIS A 78 -18.50 11.75 14.46
CA HIS A 78 -18.77 12.51 13.23
C HIS A 78 -19.94 11.93 12.43
N TRP A 79 -20.08 10.60 12.40
CA TRP A 79 -21.23 9.91 11.81
C TRP A 79 -22.57 10.39 12.43
N PHE A 80 -22.65 10.44 13.77
CA PHE A 80 -23.88 10.86 14.45
C PHE A 80 -24.20 12.35 14.25
N ALA A 81 -23.18 13.20 14.11
CA ALA A 81 -23.36 14.62 13.82
C ALA A 81 -23.89 14.83 12.38
N LEU A 82 -23.35 14.07 11.41
CA LEU A 82 -23.83 14.08 10.02
C LEU A 82 -25.27 13.56 9.93
N TRP A 83 -25.62 12.51 10.67
CA TRP A 83 -26.99 11.99 10.75
C TRP A 83 -28.00 13.03 11.27
N LYS A 84 -27.57 13.89 12.20
CA LYS A 84 -28.35 15.02 12.73
C LYS A 84 -28.48 16.21 11.77
N ALA A 85 -27.68 16.28 10.71
CA ALA A 85 -27.78 17.31 9.68
C ALA A 85 -28.73 16.93 8.53
N PHE A 86 -29.08 15.65 8.37
CA PHE A 86 -30.00 15.22 7.31
C PHE A 86 -31.46 15.65 7.57
N PRO A 87 -32.19 16.08 6.53
CA PRO A 87 -33.58 16.53 6.64
C PRO A 87 -34.51 15.41 7.13
N ILE A 88 -35.55 15.79 7.87
CA ILE A 88 -36.48 14.87 8.57
C ILE A 88 -37.09 13.84 7.61
N TRP A 89 -37.42 14.23 6.37
CA TRP A 89 -37.98 13.32 5.37
C TRP A 89 -37.02 12.20 4.96
N LEU A 90 -35.71 12.48 4.91
CA LEU A 90 -34.70 11.47 4.59
C LEU A 90 -34.48 10.48 5.75
N ARG A 91 -34.68 10.92 6.99
CA ARG A 91 -34.68 10.02 8.16
C ARG A 91 -35.89 9.08 8.14
N LEU A 92 -37.05 9.58 7.74
CA LEU A 92 -38.26 8.77 7.60
C LEU A 92 -38.09 7.70 6.51
N THR A 93 -37.50 8.04 5.36
CA THR A 93 -37.29 7.04 4.29
C THR A 93 -36.20 6.03 4.64
N THR A 94 -35.09 6.46 5.25
CA THR A 94 -34.01 5.54 5.66
C THR A 94 -34.43 4.61 6.79
N THR A 95 -35.18 5.08 7.78
CA THR A 95 -35.73 4.23 8.85
C THR A 95 -36.74 3.22 8.30
N ALA A 96 -37.64 3.63 7.39
CA ALA A 96 -38.58 2.72 6.74
C ALA A 96 -37.86 1.66 5.89
N ALA A 97 -36.85 2.07 5.10
CA ALA A 97 -36.05 1.16 4.29
C ALA A 97 -35.24 0.18 5.16
N ALA A 98 -34.62 0.66 6.24
CA ALA A 98 -33.90 -0.17 7.19
C ALA A 98 -34.84 -1.16 7.90
N ALA A 99 -36.04 -0.74 8.29
CA ALA A 99 -37.04 -1.61 8.87
C ALA A 99 -37.48 -2.70 7.89
N LEU A 100 -37.75 -2.35 6.62
CA LEU A 100 -38.07 -3.33 5.58
C LEU A 100 -36.93 -4.30 5.31
N LEU A 101 -35.68 -3.81 5.28
CA LEU A 101 -34.49 -4.63 5.10
C LEU A 101 -34.29 -5.60 6.27
N ILE A 102 -34.51 -5.14 7.49
CA ILE A 102 -34.51 -5.99 8.69
C ILE A 102 -35.65 -7.01 8.60
N LEU A 103 -36.88 -6.61 8.27
CA LEU A 103 -37.99 -7.57 8.10
C LEU A 103 -37.69 -8.63 7.02
N ALA A 104 -37.05 -8.23 5.92
CA ALA A 104 -36.63 -9.14 4.86
C ALA A 104 -35.53 -10.10 5.34
N LEU A 105 -34.53 -9.60 6.08
CA LEU A 105 -33.48 -10.42 6.71
C LEU A 105 -34.04 -11.43 7.72
N PHE A 106 -35.08 -11.04 8.47
CA PHE A 106 -35.69 -11.88 9.49
C PHE A 106 -36.83 -12.78 8.97
N ASN A 107 -37.12 -12.74 7.66
CA ASN A 107 -38.16 -13.52 6.99
C ASN A 107 -39.46 -13.59 7.82
N VAL A 108 -39.95 -12.43 8.26
CA VAL A 108 -41.10 -12.33 9.16
C VAL A 108 -42.37 -12.69 8.39
N GLN A 109 -42.96 -13.85 8.68
CA GLN A 109 -44.28 -14.23 8.17
C GLN A 109 -45.37 -13.75 9.12
N MET A 110 -46.30 -12.94 8.62
CA MET A 110 -47.50 -12.53 9.33
C MET A 110 -48.68 -13.37 8.83
N SER A 111 -49.16 -14.31 9.64
CA SER A 111 -50.35 -15.10 9.33
C SER A 111 -51.54 -14.61 10.16
N TYR A 112 -52.67 -14.39 9.50
CA TYR A 112 -53.93 -14.03 10.13
C TYR A 112 -54.88 -15.24 10.15
N ARG A 113 -55.16 -15.79 11.33
CA ARG A 113 -56.18 -16.83 11.51
C ARG A 113 -57.42 -16.25 12.21
N PRO A 114 -58.62 -16.37 11.63
CA PRO A 114 -59.85 -15.78 12.17
C PRO A 114 -60.25 -16.22 13.58
N GLN A 115 -59.68 -17.33 14.08
CA GLN A 115 -60.05 -17.92 15.38
C GLN A 115 -58.97 -17.75 16.46
N GLU A 116 -57.75 -17.29 16.12
CA GLU A 116 -56.60 -17.27 17.05
C GLU A 116 -55.85 -15.91 17.10
N GLY A 117 -56.21 -14.94 16.25
CA GLY A 117 -55.57 -13.61 16.22
C GLY A 117 -54.30 -13.55 15.35
N PHE A 118 -53.50 -12.49 15.54
CA PHE A 118 -52.25 -12.28 14.81
C PHE A 118 -51.12 -13.12 15.40
N ARG A 119 -50.52 -14.01 14.61
CA ARG A 119 -49.34 -14.76 15.02
C ARG A 119 -48.11 -14.25 14.28
N PHE A 120 -47.16 -13.72 15.03
CA PHE A 120 -45.85 -13.29 14.54
C PHE A 120 -44.85 -14.44 14.70
N SER A 121 -44.26 -14.89 13.60
CA SER A 121 -43.11 -15.79 13.64
C SER A 121 -41.96 -15.18 12.83
N ALA A 122 -40.85 -14.90 13.52
CA ALA A 122 -39.58 -14.58 12.89
C ALA A 122 -38.67 -15.80 13.02
N SER A 123 -38.21 -16.35 11.89
CA SER A 123 -37.33 -17.52 11.89
C SER A 123 -36.01 -17.17 11.19
N LEU A 124 -34.91 -17.19 11.95
CA LEU A 124 -33.54 -16.98 11.47
C LEU A 124 -32.99 -18.15 10.65
N TRP A 125 -33.75 -19.24 10.54
CA TRP A 125 -33.45 -20.40 9.71
C TRP A 125 -34.63 -20.68 8.79
N PRO A 126 -34.40 -21.01 7.51
CA PRO A 126 -35.46 -21.46 6.62
C PRO A 126 -36.05 -22.72 7.23
N ARG A 127 -37.23 -22.58 7.85
CA ARG A 127 -38.02 -23.73 8.27
C ARG A 127 -38.53 -24.33 6.98
N ALA A 128 -37.95 -25.46 6.58
CA ALA A 128 -38.59 -26.33 5.61
C ALA A 128 -40.00 -26.58 6.12
N GLU A 129 -40.99 -25.95 5.49
CA GLU A 129 -42.38 -26.32 5.64
C GLU A 129 -42.46 -27.79 5.23
N LEU A 130 -42.61 -28.66 6.22
CA LEU A 130 -43.10 -30.01 5.96
C LEU A 130 -44.56 -29.80 5.52
N PRO A 131 -44.90 -30.01 4.24
CA PRO A 131 -46.28 -30.04 3.85
C PRO A 131 -46.92 -31.25 4.55
N ALA A 132 -48.12 -31.04 5.08
CA ALA A 132 -48.99 -32.13 5.46
C ALA A 132 -49.10 -33.09 4.26
N VAL A 133 -48.84 -34.36 4.54
CA VAL A 133 -48.79 -35.43 3.55
C VAL A 133 -50.11 -35.49 2.78
N GLU A 134 -50.04 -35.12 1.50
CA GLU A 134 -50.92 -35.67 0.47
C GLU A 134 -50.03 -36.00 -0.73
N GLN A 135 -49.75 -37.30 -0.88
CA GLN A 135 -48.91 -37.84 -1.94
C GLN A 135 -49.67 -37.82 -3.26
N PRO A 136 -49.08 -37.21 -4.30
CA PRO A 136 -48.85 -37.92 -5.54
C PRO A 136 -47.36 -37.91 -5.88
N GLN A 137 -46.81 -39.09 -6.15
CA GLN A 137 -45.42 -39.29 -6.56
C GLN A 137 -45.07 -38.44 -7.80
N PRO A 138 -44.06 -37.56 -7.73
CA PRO A 138 -43.36 -37.11 -8.92
C PRO A 138 -42.20 -38.07 -9.21
N GLU A 139 -42.07 -38.50 -10.45
CA GLU A 139 -40.91 -39.23 -10.95
C GLU A 139 -39.62 -38.45 -10.61
N PRO A 140 -38.56 -39.12 -10.12
CA PRO A 140 -37.31 -38.44 -9.79
C PRO A 140 -36.55 -38.14 -11.08
N VAL A 141 -36.89 -37.04 -11.76
CA VAL A 141 -35.95 -36.35 -12.64
C VAL A 141 -35.11 -35.43 -11.77
N GLY A 142 -34.36 -36.03 -10.83
CA GLY A 142 -33.46 -35.33 -9.94
C GLY A 142 -32.04 -35.41 -10.48
N LEU A 143 -31.40 -34.25 -10.71
CA LEU A 143 -29.95 -34.20 -10.92
C LEU A 143 -29.28 -34.98 -9.79
N THR A 144 -28.47 -35.98 -10.14
CA THR A 144 -27.76 -36.77 -9.13
C THR A 144 -26.78 -35.87 -8.38
N GLU A 145 -26.46 -36.20 -7.13
CA GLU A 145 -25.47 -35.44 -6.33
C GLU A 145 -24.13 -35.30 -7.08
N GLU A 146 -23.76 -36.31 -7.87
CA GLU A 146 -22.59 -36.27 -8.75
C GLU A 146 -22.69 -35.22 -9.86
N GLN A 147 -23.87 -35.05 -10.47
CA GLN A 147 -24.10 -34.01 -11.48
C GLN A 147 -24.02 -32.61 -10.88
N VAL A 148 -24.56 -32.42 -9.66
CA VAL A 148 -24.44 -31.15 -8.92
C VAL A 148 -22.98 -30.86 -8.58
N ALA A 149 -22.24 -31.85 -8.07
CA ALA A 149 -20.82 -31.70 -7.74
C ALA A 149 -19.95 -31.45 -8.99
N ALA A 150 -20.31 -32.02 -10.14
CA ALA A 150 -19.65 -31.72 -11.42
C ALA A 150 -19.92 -30.27 -11.86
N LEU A 151 -21.15 -29.79 -11.73
CA LEU A 151 -21.53 -28.43 -12.11
C LEU A 151 -20.87 -27.37 -11.22
N ILE A 152 -20.78 -27.61 -9.91
CA ILE A 152 -20.08 -26.70 -8.98
C ILE A 152 -18.59 -26.63 -9.33
N ARG A 153 -17.93 -27.77 -9.57
CA ARG A 153 -16.50 -27.79 -9.95
C ARG A 153 -16.26 -27.05 -11.26
N ALA A 154 -17.15 -27.22 -12.25
CA ALA A 154 -17.08 -26.49 -13.51
C ALA A 154 -17.26 -24.99 -13.30
N ALA A 155 -18.23 -24.57 -12.48
CA ALA A 155 -18.48 -23.16 -12.17
C ALA A 155 -17.30 -22.50 -11.44
N ILE A 156 -16.68 -23.20 -10.48
CA ILE A 156 -15.50 -22.69 -9.75
C ILE A 156 -14.30 -22.56 -10.71
N ALA A 157 -14.04 -23.58 -11.53
CA ALA A 157 -12.96 -23.53 -12.51
C ALA A 157 -13.13 -22.36 -13.50
N GLN A 158 -14.37 -22.17 -13.98
CA GLN A 158 -14.71 -21.04 -14.85
C GLN A 158 -14.53 -19.69 -14.16
N ALA A 159 -14.98 -19.54 -12.91
CA ALA A 159 -14.82 -18.31 -12.15
C ALA A 159 -13.35 -17.99 -11.86
N GLN A 160 -12.55 -19.00 -11.51
CA GLN A 160 -11.11 -18.85 -11.31
C GLN A 160 -10.41 -18.41 -12.59
N GLN A 161 -10.74 -19.03 -13.73
CA GLN A 161 -10.19 -18.67 -15.02
C GLN A 161 -10.53 -17.22 -15.40
N GLN A 162 -11.79 -16.82 -15.26
CA GLN A 162 -12.20 -15.43 -15.51
C GLN A 162 -11.48 -14.43 -14.60
N THR A 163 -11.25 -14.80 -13.33
CA THR A 163 -10.52 -13.94 -12.39
C THR A 163 -9.06 -13.81 -12.79
N SER A 164 -8.40 -14.91 -13.18
CA SER A 164 -7.02 -14.87 -13.66
C SER A 164 -6.85 -14.04 -14.92
N GLU A 165 -7.76 -14.19 -15.89
CA GLU A 165 -7.73 -13.42 -17.15
C GLU A 165 -7.88 -11.91 -16.90
N ARG A 166 -8.75 -11.51 -15.97
CA ARG A 166 -8.89 -10.10 -15.56
C ARG A 166 -7.63 -9.57 -14.91
N MET A 167 -7.05 -10.32 -13.97
CA MET A 167 -5.81 -9.93 -13.28
C MET A 167 -4.65 -9.77 -14.27
N THR A 168 -4.50 -10.68 -15.24
CA THR A 168 -3.46 -10.57 -16.27
C THR A 168 -3.69 -9.36 -17.16
N ALA A 169 -4.92 -9.10 -17.57
CA ALA A 169 -5.24 -7.92 -18.39
C ALA A 169 -5.00 -6.60 -17.63
N GLU A 170 -5.30 -6.55 -16.33
CA GLU A 170 -5.03 -5.38 -15.49
C GLU A 170 -3.52 -5.12 -15.33
N ILE A 171 -2.73 -6.17 -15.12
CA ILE A 171 -1.26 -6.07 -15.02
C ILE A 171 -0.65 -5.59 -16.34
N GLU A 172 -1.10 -6.15 -17.47
CA GLU A 172 -0.64 -5.73 -18.80
C GLU A 172 -1.00 -4.28 -19.10
N ALA A 173 -2.22 -3.85 -18.74
CA ALA A 173 -2.65 -2.47 -18.89
C ALA A 173 -1.81 -1.51 -18.04
N LEU A 174 -1.50 -1.88 -16.78
CA LEU A 174 -0.65 -1.08 -15.89
C LEU A 174 0.78 -1.00 -16.44
N ALA A 175 1.35 -2.11 -16.90
CA ALA A 175 2.68 -2.16 -17.48
C ALA A 175 2.80 -1.30 -18.75
N ALA A 176 1.78 -1.34 -19.62
CA ALA A 176 1.70 -0.48 -20.79
C ALA A 176 1.62 1.01 -20.41
N LYS A 177 0.83 1.35 -19.39
CA LYS A 177 0.74 2.72 -18.87
C LYS A 177 2.08 3.22 -18.34
N LEU A 178 2.74 2.45 -17.46
CA LEU A 178 4.06 2.77 -16.91
C LEU A 178 5.11 2.97 -18.01
N ARG A 179 5.12 2.10 -19.03
CA ARG A 179 6.02 2.26 -20.18
C ARG A 179 5.76 3.57 -20.91
N SER A 180 4.49 3.91 -21.17
CA SER A 180 4.12 5.16 -21.85
C SER A 180 4.48 6.42 -21.04
N GLU A 181 4.36 6.37 -19.71
CA GLU A 181 4.76 7.48 -18.84
C GLU A 181 6.27 7.67 -18.81
N ASN A 182 7.01 6.56 -18.74
CA ASN A 182 8.48 6.59 -18.77
C ASN A 182 9.01 7.12 -20.11
N GLU A 183 8.44 6.66 -21.24
CA GLU A 183 8.78 7.19 -22.57
C GLU A 183 8.54 8.70 -22.67
N ARG A 184 7.43 9.21 -22.14
CA ARG A 184 7.14 10.66 -22.12
C ARG A 184 8.15 11.43 -21.29
N LEU A 185 8.51 10.90 -20.11
CA LEU A 185 9.49 11.53 -19.24
C LEU A 185 10.87 11.59 -19.90
N LEU A 186 11.29 10.50 -20.57
CA LEU A 186 12.55 10.46 -21.31
C LEU A 186 12.58 11.47 -22.46
N VAL A 187 11.49 11.58 -23.22
CA VAL A 187 11.36 12.59 -24.29
C VAL A 187 11.43 14.00 -23.71
N GLN A 188 10.71 14.28 -22.63
CA GLN A 188 10.74 15.59 -21.96
C GLN A 188 12.14 15.94 -21.45
N MET A 189 12.87 14.98 -20.86
CA MET A 189 14.26 15.20 -20.44
C MET A 189 15.19 15.47 -21.63
N ALA A 190 15.03 14.74 -22.73
CA ALA A 190 15.82 14.95 -23.95
C ALA A 190 15.59 16.34 -24.55
N ASP A 191 14.33 16.80 -24.58
CA ASP A 191 13.98 18.14 -25.06
C ASP A 191 14.55 19.24 -24.15
N THR A 192 14.49 19.05 -22.83
CA THR A 192 15.06 20.00 -21.86
C THR A 192 16.57 20.13 -22.06
N LEU A 193 17.28 19.01 -22.18
CA LEU A 193 18.73 19.03 -22.43
C LEU A 193 19.07 19.70 -23.76
N ARG A 194 18.26 19.47 -24.80
CA ARG A 194 18.46 20.11 -26.09
C ARG A 194 18.30 21.63 -26.00
N GLN A 195 17.28 22.10 -25.29
CA GLN A 195 17.07 23.54 -25.05
C GLN A 195 18.26 24.15 -24.30
N GLU A 196 18.74 23.50 -23.24
CA GLU A 196 19.93 23.97 -22.51
C GLU A 196 21.18 24.03 -23.40
N GLN A 197 21.36 23.07 -24.32
CA GLN A 197 22.47 23.11 -25.28
C GLN A 197 22.33 24.26 -26.26
N GLU A 198 21.13 24.51 -26.79
CA GLU A 198 20.86 25.61 -27.72
C GLU A 198 21.08 26.98 -27.03
N GLU A 199 20.66 27.13 -25.76
CA GLU A 199 20.91 28.33 -24.96
C GLU A 199 22.41 28.55 -24.71
N ARG A 200 23.16 27.50 -24.33
CA ARG A 200 24.62 27.61 -24.14
C ARG A 200 25.35 27.96 -25.42
N LEU A 201 24.92 27.41 -26.56
CA LEU A 201 25.50 27.75 -27.86
C LEU A 201 25.23 29.21 -28.22
N ALA A 202 24.00 29.69 -28.01
CA ALA A 202 23.65 31.10 -28.23
C ALA A 202 24.46 32.04 -27.31
N GLU A 203 24.66 31.66 -26.04
CA GLU A 203 25.49 32.41 -25.10
C GLU A 203 26.96 32.48 -25.55
N LEU A 204 27.53 31.37 -26.03
CA LEU A 204 28.89 31.35 -26.58
C LEU A 204 29.01 32.18 -27.86
N GLU A 205 28.00 32.16 -28.73
CA GLU A 205 27.97 33.01 -29.93
C GLU A 205 27.91 34.51 -29.57
N ASP A 206 27.11 34.90 -28.57
CA ASP A 206 27.05 36.29 -28.08
C ASP A 206 28.40 36.73 -27.48
N GLN A 207 29.04 35.87 -26.68
CA GLN A 207 30.37 36.14 -26.11
C GLN A 207 31.45 36.30 -27.19
N LEU A 208 31.41 35.51 -28.26
CA LEU A 208 32.34 35.64 -29.40
C LEU A 208 32.01 36.85 -30.29
N GLY A 209 30.74 37.26 -30.37
CA GLY A 209 30.27 38.41 -31.13
C GLY A 209 30.56 39.77 -30.47
N GLN A 210 30.83 39.81 -29.16
CA GLN A 210 31.22 41.04 -28.49
C GLN A 210 32.62 41.49 -28.94
N PRO A 211 32.78 42.70 -29.52
CA PRO A 211 34.06 43.22 -30.01
C PRO A 211 35.03 43.64 -28.90
N SER A 212 34.95 43.04 -27.72
CA SER A 212 35.48 43.57 -26.45
C SER A 212 36.99 43.36 -26.22
N THR A 213 37.71 42.69 -27.11
CA THR A 213 39.17 42.48 -26.94
C THR A 213 40.02 42.90 -28.14
N VAL A 214 39.42 43.09 -29.32
CA VAL A 214 40.18 43.51 -30.50
C VAL A 214 40.38 45.03 -30.54
N SER A 215 39.43 45.81 -30.01
CA SER A 215 39.55 47.27 -29.96
C SER A 215 40.56 47.76 -28.92
N THR A 216 40.66 47.12 -27.75
CA THR A 216 41.62 47.52 -26.70
C THR A 216 43.07 47.25 -27.11
N LEU A 217 43.32 46.19 -27.89
CA LEU A 217 44.65 45.93 -28.45
C LEU A 217 44.99 46.86 -29.62
N ALA A 218 44.00 47.31 -30.39
CA ALA A 218 44.21 48.28 -31.47
C ALA A 218 44.54 49.69 -30.92
N GLU A 219 43.95 50.11 -29.80
CA GLU A 219 44.27 51.40 -29.15
C GLU A 219 45.66 51.39 -28.50
N LEU A 220 46.08 50.28 -27.86
CA LEU A 220 47.41 50.16 -27.25
C LEU A 220 48.56 50.10 -28.27
N PHE A 221 48.29 49.71 -29.51
CA PHE A 221 49.32 49.56 -30.54
C PHE A 221 49.53 50.83 -31.39
N TRP A 222 48.56 51.78 -31.39
CA TRP A 222 48.59 52.99 -32.22
C TRP A 222 48.95 54.29 -31.47
N GLU A 223 49.35 54.21 -30.20
CA GLU A 223 49.81 55.36 -29.42
C GLU A 223 51.25 55.74 -29.84
N GLU A 224 51.37 56.54 -30.90
CA GLU A 224 52.63 57.08 -31.41
C GLU A 224 53.36 57.90 -30.33
N PRO A 225 54.70 57.76 -30.18
CA PRO A 225 55.48 58.63 -29.33
C PRO A 225 55.55 60.03 -29.96
N ASN A 226 54.82 60.97 -29.36
CA ASN A 226 54.89 62.40 -29.66
C ASN A 226 56.33 62.90 -29.50
N SER A 227 57.08 62.95 -30.61
CA SER A 227 58.46 63.43 -30.66
C SER A 227 58.46 64.96 -30.67
N GLY A 228 58.44 65.55 -29.48
CA GLY A 228 58.77 66.96 -29.30
C GLY A 228 60.28 67.18 -29.47
N TYR A 229 60.65 67.87 -30.55
CA TYR A 229 61.90 68.64 -30.69
C TYR A 229 61.58 69.95 -31.40
#